data_AF-A0A4D4MAM7-F1
#
_entry.id   AF-A0A4D4MAM7-F1
#
_cell.length_a   1.000
_cell.length_b   1.000
_cell.length_c   1.000
_cell.angle_alpha   90.00
_cell.angle_beta   90.00
_cell.angle_gamma   90.00
#
_symmetry.space_group_name_H-M   'P 1'
#
loop_
_entity.id
_entity.type
_entity.pdbx_description
1 polymer ?
#
loop_
_entity_poly.entity_id
_entity_poly.type
_entity_poly.pdbx_seq_one_letter_code
_entity_poly.pdbx_strand_id
1 'polypeptide(L)'
;MPLVDGLRSPHTPLRRFLDRELSAGAEPLRDSYRAQHRAAHVLLPPPGVGTEAGTVGTAIDQRLRLAYTTAAPVDDASLIGIELSGGIGGRGAGLRMRAAGNELAVRLTETVRRLDLDNRELPIDHGQDEEEDLARMLIAAAWYQVLARTPIGFAFTPLAKAALEDPAAFTFKRLLELPDRDLVADVTAQLHEAAHGPLEALRARTRPVDCVGGPTFAGAQITADADLVVDGLLLDFKSARRPLAEMSQRTAWQLTGYLLLDAADRYRVDTVGPRDAPM
;
A
#
# COMPACT_ATOMS: atom_id res chain seq x y z
N MET A 1 -11.19 -7.76 -14.18
CA MET A 1 -10.14 -6.96 -14.88
C MET A 1 -9.81 -5.76 -14.01
N PRO A 2 -8.57 -5.57 -13.53
CA PRO A 2 -8.20 -4.39 -12.73
C PRO A 2 -8.53 -3.06 -13.44
N LEU A 3 -8.92 -2.03 -12.69
CA LEU A 3 -9.19 -0.69 -13.21
C LEU A 3 -8.02 -0.17 -14.06
N VAL A 4 -6.80 -0.38 -13.56
CA VAL A 4 -5.56 0.04 -14.22
C VAL A 4 -5.42 -0.59 -15.60
N ASP A 5 -5.81 -1.86 -15.77
CA ASP A 5 -5.76 -2.54 -17.07
C ASP A 5 -6.85 -2.01 -18.02
N GLY A 6 -8.03 -1.69 -17.47
CA GLY A 6 -9.08 -0.99 -18.19
C GLY A 6 -8.63 0.37 -18.73
N LEU A 7 -7.74 1.08 -18.03
CA LEU A 7 -7.26 2.40 -18.43
C LEU A 7 -6.06 2.39 -19.38
N ARG A 8 -5.35 1.27 -19.48
CA ARG A 8 -4.12 1.14 -20.31
C ARG A 8 -4.38 1.17 -21.81
N SER A 9 -5.52 0.64 -22.26
CA SER A 9 -5.86 0.58 -23.68
C SER A 9 -6.90 1.64 -24.05
N PRO A 10 -6.68 2.46 -25.11
CA PRO A 10 -7.66 3.43 -25.59
C PRO A 10 -8.93 2.78 -26.18
N HIS A 11 -8.94 1.45 -26.33
CA HIS A 11 -10.06 0.73 -26.93
C HIS A 11 -11.01 0.11 -25.91
N THR A 12 -10.70 0.18 -24.62
CA THR A 12 -11.61 -0.35 -23.60
C THR A 12 -12.87 0.52 -23.50
N PRO A 13 -14.03 -0.06 -23.12
CA PRO A 13 -15.25 0.72 -22.90
C PRO A 13 -15.07 1.85 -21.88
N LEU A 14 -14.35 1.59 -20.79
CA LEU A 14 -14.06 2.58 -19.75
C LEU A 14 -13.23 3.75 -20.29
N ARG A 15 -12.14 3.46 -21.03
CA ARG A 15 -11.28 4.52 -21.54
C ARG A 15 -12.01 5.37 -22.58
N ARG A 16 -12.78 4.74 -23.46
CA ARG A 16 -13.64 5.45 -24.43
C ARG A 16 -14.71 6.31 -23.75
N PHE A 17 -15.30 5.82 -22.67
CA PHE A 17 -16.25 6.60 -21.88
C PHE A 17 -15.58 7.84 -21.29
N LEU A 18 -14.43 7.68 -20.61
CA LEU A 18 -13.68 8.81 -20.04
C LEU A 18 -13.26 9.82 -21.11
N ASP A 19 -12.69 9.36 -22.23
CA ASP A 19 -12.27 10.25 -23.32
C ASP A 19 -13.48 10.98 -23.97
N ARG A 20 -14.69 10.38 -23.95
CA ARG A 20 -15.92 11.00 -24.48
C ARG A 20 -16.53 12.01 -23.51
N GLU A 21 -16.71 11.62 -22.25
CA GLU A 21 -17.39 12.46 -21.25
C GLU A 21 -16.48 13.55 -20.68
N LEU A 22 -15.16 13.34 -20.70
CA LEU A 22 -14.15 14.28 -20.20
C LEU A 22 -13.34 14.80 -21.39
N SER A 23 -14.00 15.59 -22.23
CA SER A 23 -13.46 16.13 -23.49
C SER A 23 -12.20 17.00 -23.33
N ALA A 24 -12.01 17.60 -22.15
CA ALA A 24 -10.79 18.33 -21.80
C ALA A 24 -9.61 17.41 -21.41
N GLY A 25 -9.84 16.10 -21.35
CA GLY A 25 -8.85 15.12 -20.92
C GLY A 25 -8.45 15.28 -19.45
N ALA A 26 -7.32 14.67 -19.07
CA ALA A 26 -6.79 14.71 -17.71
C ALA A 26 -5.99 15.99 -17.39
N GLU A 27 -5.75 16.86 -18.38
CA GLU A 27 -4.87 18.03 -18.24
C GLU A 27 -5.37 19.05 -17.19
N PRO A 28 -6.65 19.46 -17.16
CA PRO A 28 -7.13 20.40 -16.15
C PRO A 28 -6.97 19.88 -14.71
N LEU A 29 -7.25 18.59 -14.49
CA LEU A 29 -7.07 17.96 -13.17
C LEU A 29 -5.59 17.95 -12.76
N ARG A 30 -4.70 17.63 -13.70
CA ARG A 30 -3.24 17.61 -13.47
C ARG A 30 -2.68 18.99 -13.15
N ASP A 31 -3.15 20.03 -13.85
CA ASP A 31 -2.68 21.38 -13.64
C ASP A 31 -3.23 21.98 -12.35
N SER A 32 -4.51 21.73 -12.04
CA SER A 32 -5.09 22.10 -10.74
C SER A 32 -4.30 21.49 -9.58
N TYR A 33 -3.98 20.19 -9.68
CA TYR A 33 -3.18 19.49 -8.68
C TYR A 33 -1.79 20.10 -8.50
N ARG A 34 -1.07 20.36 -9.59
CA ARG A 34 0.26 20.99 -9.54
C ARG A 34 0.24 22.39 -8.97
N ALA A 35 -0.83 23.15 -9.23
CA ALA A 35 -1.00 24.50 -8.71
C ALA A 35 -1.26 24.49 -7.19
N GLN A 36 -2.04 23.51 -6.71
CA GLN A 36 -2.44 23.40 -5.30
C GLN A 36 -1.38 22.71 -4.43
N HIS A 37 -0.64 21.74 -4.97
CA HIS A 37 0.26 20.87 -4.19
C HIS A 37 1.74 21.06 -4.57
N ARG A 38 2.23 22.31 -4.58
CA ARG A 38 3.69 22.54 -4.62
C ARG A 38 4.28 22.12 -3.28
N ALA A 39 4.75 20.87 -3.18
CA ALA A 39 5.36 20.38 -1.94
C ALA A 39 6.58 21.25 -1.59
N ALA A 40 6.51 21.89 -0.42
CA ALA A 40 7.62 22.66 0.13
C ALA A 40 8.78 21.74 0.58
N HIS A 41 8.47 20.48 0.89
CA HIS A 41 9.42 19.47 1.32
C HIS A 41 9.11 18.12 0.65
N VAL A 42 10.13 17.45 0.12
CA VAL A 42 10.03 16.11 -0.46
C VAL A 42 10.97 15.22 0.33
N LEU A 43 10.42 14.20 1.01
CA LEU A 43 11.21 13.15 1.62
C LEU A 43 11.86 12.32 0.51
N LEU A 44 13.18 12.35 0.43
CA LEU A 44 13.94 11.54 -0.52
C LEU A 44 14.28 10.19 0.11
N PRO A 45 14.10 9.07 -0.62
CA PRO A 45 14.44 7.77 -0.09
C PRO A 45 15.95 7.67 0.18
N PRO A 46 16.37 6.99 1.26
CA PRO A 46 17.78 6.69 1.49
C PRO A 46 18.40 5.89 0.32
N PRO A 47 19.74 5.96 0.13
CA PRO A 47 20.41 5.33 -1.01
C PRO A 47 20.16 3.83 -1.16
N GLY A 48 20.02 3.10 -0.06
CA GLY A 48 19.82 1.65 -0.01
C GLY A 48 18.43 1.17 -0.44
N VAL A 49 17.43 2.06 -0.51
CA VAL A 49 16.07 1.70 -0.96
C VAL A 49 16.09 1.17 -2.39
N GLY A 50 16.92 1.76 -3.26
CA GLY A 50 17.22 1.22 -4.58
C GLY A 50 15.99 0.69 -5.34
N THR A 51 16.12 -0.47 -5.96
CA THR A 51 15.04 -1.10 -6.74
C THR A 51 13.85 -1.59 -5.92
N GLU A 52 13.91 -1.54 -4.58
CA GLU A 52 12.88 -2.00 -3.66
C GLU A 52 11.90 -0.91 -3.21
N ALA A 53 11.92 0.27 -3.85
CA ALA A 53 10.96 1.35 -3.56
C ALA A 53 9.49 0.90 -3.63
N GLY A 54 9.14 -0.06 -4.50
CA GLY A 54 7.79 -0.63 -4.55
C GLY A 54 7.42 -1.45 -3.30
N THR A 55 8.41 -2.11 -2.69
CA THR A 55 8.24 -2.85 -1.42
C THR A 55 7.99 -1.88 -0.27
N VAL A 56 8.78 -0.79 -0.20
CA VAL A 56 8.57 0.30 0.78
C VAL A 56 7.16 0.87 0.63
N GLY A 57 6.75 1.20 -0.59
CA GLY A 57 5.41 1.73 -0.87
C GLY A 57 4.28 0.81 -0.42
N THR A 58 4.45 -0.50 -0.60
CA THR A 58 3.48 -1.50 -0.14
C THR A 58 3.44 -1.59 1.39
N ALA A 59 4.59 -1.52 2.05
CA ALA A 59 4.69 -1.58 3.51
C ALA A 59 4.05 -0.36 4.19
N ILE A 60 4.33 0.86 3.70
CA ILE A 60 3.74 2.09 4.25
C ILE A 60 2.23 2.17 3.99
N ASP A 61 1.76 1.74 2.82
CA ASP A 61 0.32 1.65 2.53
C ASP A 61 -0.40 0.78 3.57
N GLN A 62 0.08 -0.45 3.78
CA GLN A 62 -0.50 -1.34 4.79
C GLN A 62 -0.43 -0.75 6.20
N ARG A 63 0.70 -0.11 6.58
CA ARG A 63 0.85 0.53 7.89
C ARG A 63 -0.18 1.65 8.12
N LEU A 64 -0.45 2.46 7.10
CA LEU A 64 -1.43 3.54 7.16
C LEU A 64 -2.86 2.99 7.22
N ARG A 65 -3.18 1.94 6.46
CA ARG A 65 -4.50 1.28 6.56
C ARG A 65 -4.77 0.75 7.98
N LEU A 66 -3.76 0.15 8.61
CA LEU A 66 -3.84 -0.34 10.00
C LEU A 66 -4.04 0.78 11.02
N ALA A 67 -3.58 2.01 10.75
CA ALA A 67 -3.82 3.15 11.62
C ALA A 67 -5.27 3.65 11.56
N TYR A 68 -5.98 3.38 10.46
CA TYR A 68 -7.30 3.95 10.19
C TYR A 68 -8.45 2.98 10.38
N THR A 69 -8.21 1.68 10.21
CA THR A 69 -9.26 0.66 10.05
C THR A 69 -9.03 -0.50 11.00
N THR A 70 -10.07 -1.30 11.21
CA THR A 70 -9.98 -2.63 11.83
C THR A 70 -9.58 -3.72 10.82
N ALA A 71 -8.83 -3.35 9.77
CA ALA A 71 -8.41 -4.27 8.72
C ALA A 71 -7.62 -5.45 9.31
N ALA A 72 -7.63 -6.57 8.57
CA ALA A 72 -6.82 -7.71 8.93
C ALA A 72 -5.34 -7.28 9.04
N PRO A 73 -4.65 -7.59 10.16
CA PRO A 73 -3.24 -7.26 10.34
C PRO A 73 -2.34 -7.78 9.21
N VAL A 74 -2.73 -8.89 8.60
CA VAL A 74 -2.08 -9.51 7.45
C VAL A 74 -3.08 -9.49 6.30
N ASP A 75 -2.73 -8.85 5.19
CA ASP A 75 -3.60 -8.76 4.02
C ASP A 75 -3.67 -10.09 3.25
N ASP A 76 -4.74 -10.26 2.47
CA ASP A 76 -5.00 -11.49 1.70
C ASP A 76 -3.88 -11.80 0.70
N ALA A 77 -3.27 -10.80 0.06
CA ALA A 77 -2.20 -11.05 -0.91
C ALA A 77 -0.94 -11.57 -0.21
N SER A 78 -0.63 -11.09 1.00
CA SER A 78 0.44 -11.67 1.83
C SER A 78 0.13 -13.12 2.19
N LEU A 79 -1.08 -13.43 2.65
CA LEU A 79 -1.49 -14.80 3.00
C LEU A 79 -1.42 -15.76 1.80
N ILE A 80 -1.91 -15.31 0.63
CA ILE A 80 -1.81 -16.06 -0.63
C ILE A 80 -0.34 -16.30 -0.99
N GLY A 81 0.51 -15.27 -0.88
CA GLY A 81 1.94 -15.38 -1.14
C GLY A 81 2.63 -16.39 -0.21
N ILE A 82 2.31 -16.37 1.09
CA ILE A 82 2.81 -17.33 2.07
C ILE A 82 2.43 -18.76 1.66
N GLU A 83 1.19 -18.99 1.28
CA GLU A 83 0.72 -20.30 0.83
C GLU A 83 1.46 -20.77 -0.43
N LEU A 84 1.50 -19.92 -1.47
CA LEU A 84 2.15 -20.21 -2.75
C LEU A 84 3.65 -20.49 -2.60
N SER A 85 4.30 -19.87 -1.62
CA SER A 85 5.74 -20.08 -1.38
C SER A 85 6.07 -21.53 -1.05
N GLY A 86 5.11 -22.28 -0.49
CA GLY A 86 5.24 -23.70 -0.18
C GLY A 86 5.58 -24.57 -1.39
N GLY A 87 5.20 -24.14 -2.60
CA GLY A 87 5.46 -24.85 -3.86
C GLY A 87 6.80 -24.50 -4.53
N ILE A 88 7.62 -23.62 -3.94
CA ILE A 88 8.82 -23.08 -4.60
C ILE A 88 10.08 -23.91 -4.27
N GLY A 89 10.83 -24.23 -5.33
CA GLY A 89 12.18 -24.78 -5.25
C GLY A 89 12.26 -26.26 -4.88
N GLY A 90 13.49 -26.80 -4.93
CA GLY A 90 13.81 -28.14 -4.42
C GLY A 90 14.39 -28.10 -3.00
N ARG A 91 14.59 -29.27 -2.38
CA ARG A 91 15.23 -29.41 -1.04
C ARG A 91 14.49 -28.74 0.13
N GLY A 92 13.20 -28.46 -0.01
CA GLY A 92 12.35 -27.96 1.08
C GLY A 92 12.39 -26.45 1.32
N ALA A 93 13.03 -25.66 0.45
CA ALA A 93 13.10 -24.20 0.57
C ALA A 93 11.70 -23.55 0.62
N GLY A 94 10.78 -23.95 -0.25
CA GLY A 94 9.40 -23.44 -0.24
C GLY A 94 8.67 -23.72 1.07
N LEU A 95 8.83 -24.92 1.63
CA LEU A 95 8.23 -25.26 2.93
C LEU A 95 8.81 -24.41 4.06
N ARG A 96 10.09 -24.06 4.00
CA ARG A 96 10.75 -23.15 4.96
C ARG A 96 10.25 -21.71 4.80
N MET A 97 10.11 -21.24 3.56
CA MET A 97 9.49 -19.93 3.28
C MET A 97 8.07 -19.86 3.83
N ARG A 98 7.24 -20.88 3.59
CA ARG A 98 5.88 -20.92 4.11
C ARG A 98 5.84 -20.96 5.64
N ALA A 99 6.72 -21.75 6.27
CA ALA A 99 6.80 -21.83 7.72
C ALA A 99 7.17 -20.47 8.36
N ALA A 100 8.20 -19.80 7.84
CA ALA A 100 8.59 -18.46 8.30
C ALA A 100 7.49 -17.42 8.03
N GLY A 101 6.78 -17.53 6.91
CA GLY A 101 5.65 -16.67 6.56
C GLY A 101 4.44 -16.86 7.49
N ASN A 102 4.13 -18.10 7.88
CA ASN A 102 3.09 -18.37 8.86
C ASN A 102 3.43 -17.77 10.24
N GLU A 103 4.70 -17.87 10.66
CA GLU A 103 5.18 -17.25 11.90
C GLU A 103 5.12 -15.71 11.83
N LEU A 104 5.50 -15.13 10.69
CA LEU A 104 5.31 -13.70 10.40
C LEU A 104 3.85 -13.28 10.55
N ALA A 105 2.91 -14.03 9.97
CA ALA A 105 1.49 -13.70 10.02
C ALA A 105 0.95 -13.66 11.47
N VAL A 106 1.36 -14.65 12.28
CA VAL A 106 1.03 -14.69 13.72
C VAL A 106 1.65 -13.49 14.43
N ARG A 107 2.95 -13.24 14.24
CA ARG A 107 3.67 -12.19 14.97
C ARG A 107 3.20 -10.78 14.60
N LEU A 108 2.88 -10.55 13.33
CA LEU A 108 2.31 -9.30 12.85
C LEU A 108 0.93 -9.06 13.47
N THR A 109 0.08 -10.09 13.53
CA THR A 109 -1.24 -10.02 14.18
C THR A 109 -1.13 -9.70 15.67
N GLU A 110 -0.23 -10.36 16.40
CA GLU A 110 0.02 -10.06 17.81
C GLU A 110 0.50 -8.62 18.02
N THR A 111 1.42 -8.17 17.15
CA THR A 111 2.03 -6.84 17.26
C THR A 111 1.01 -5.74 17.00
N VAL A 112 0.22 -5.86 15.93
CA VAL A 112 -0.84 -4.89 15.62
C VAL A 112 -1.86 -4.80 16.75
N ARG A 113 -2.27 -5.93 17.34
CA ARG A 113 -3.20 -5.93 18.48
C ARG A 113 -2.59 -5.32 19.73
N ARG A 114 -1.31 -5.57 19.99
CA ARG A 114 -0.60 -5.01 21.15
C ARG A 114 -0.43 -3.51 21.04
N LEU A 115 -0.12 -3.01 19.84
CA LEU A 115 0.08 -1.59 19.57
C LEU A 115 -1.24 -0.83 19.45
N ASP A 116 -2.37 -1.53 19.23
CA ASP A 116 -3.71 -0.93 19.18
C ASP A 116 -3.79 0.20 18.13
N LEU A 117 -3.27 -0.09 16.92
CA LEU A 117 -2.93 0.91 15.90
C LEU A 117 -4.10 1.79 15.45
N ASP A 118 -5.34 1.33 15.54
CA ASP A 118 -6.53 2.10 15.18
C ASP A 118 -7.15 2.88 16.36
N ASN A 119 -6.57 2.82 17.56
CA ASN A 119 -7.03 3.58 18.71
C ASN A 119 -6.75 5.08 18.57
N ARG A 120 -7.80 5.89 18.49
CA ARG A 120 -7.73 7.34 18.29
C ARG A 120 -7.15 8.12 19.47
N GLU A 121 -7.05 7.49 20.64
CA GLU A 121 -6.39 8.08 21.82
C GLU A 121 -4.87 7.97 21.76
N LEU A 122 -4.35 7.12 20.86
CA LEU A 122 -2.92 6.94 20.63
C LEU A 122 -2.46 7.70 19.37
N PRO A 123 -1.19 8.16 19.32
CA PRO A 123 -0.60 8.73 18.12
C PRO A 123 -0.60 7.74 16.95
N ILE A 124 -0.42 8.24 15.72
CA ILE A 124 -0.32 7.37 14.53
C ILE A 124 0.96 6.54 14.57
N ASP A 125 2.08 7.15 14.95
CA ASP A 125 3.39 6.51 15.13
C ASP A 125 3.64 6.15 16.60
N HIS A 126 4.35 5.05 16.81
CA HIS A 126 4.73 4.53 18.12
C HIS A 126 6.23 4.73 18.40
N GLY A 127 6.75 4.11 19.47
CA GLY A 127 8.16 4.17 19.79
C GLY A 127 9.02 3.66 18.63
N GLN A 128 10.20 4.26 18.45
CA GLN A 128 11.09 3.95 17.31
C GLN A 128 11.35 2.44 17.15
N ASP A 129 11.68 1.74 18.24
CA ASP A 129 11.93 0.30 18.21
C ASP A 129 10.69 -0.49 17.75
N GLU A 130 9.50 -0.07 18.17
CA GLU A 130 8.23 -0.72 17.81
C GLU A 130 7.90 -0.54 16.34
N GLU A 131 8.13 0.67 15.80
CA GLU A 131 7.91 0.98 14.39
C GLU A 131 8.97 0.35 13.49
N GLU A 132 10.23 0.25 13.91
CA GLU A 132 11.26 -0.47 13.16
C GLU A 132 10.94 -1.97 13.06
N ASP A 133 10.54 -2.59 14.18
CA ASP A 133 10.11 -4.00 14.20
C ASP A 133 8.89 -4.22 13.29
N LEU A 134 7.89 -3.35 13.37
CA LEU A 134 6.69 -3.42 12.54
C LEU A 134 7.01 -3.20 11.06
N ALA A 135 7.86 -2.22 10.72
CA ALA A 135 8.29 -1.96 9.35
C ALA A 135 9.01 -3.17 8.75
N ARG A 136 9.87 -3.86 9.51
CA ARG A 136 10.52 -5.11 9.05
C ARG A 136 9.50 -6.20 8.71
N MET A 137 8.50 -6.38 9.57
CA MET A 137 7.43 -7.35 9.32
C MET A 137 6.59 -6.99 8.08
N LEU A 138 6.27 -5.71 7.90
CA LEU A 138 5.49 -5.23 6.75
C LEU A 138 6.27 -5.30 5.43
N ILE A 139 7.57 -5.02 5.44
CA ILE A 139 8.45 -5.23 4.27
C ILE A 139 8.51 -6.72 3.92
N ALA A 140 8.65 -7.60 4.91
CA ALA A 140 8.63 -9.04 4.69
C ALA A 140 7.30 -9.53 4.11
N ALA A 141 6.17 -9.01 4.63
CA ALA A 141 4.83 -9.29 4.10
C ALA A 141 4.69 -8.80 2.64
N ALA A 142 5.20 -7.61 2.34
CA ALA A 142 5.19 -7.05 0.99
C ALA A 142 5.93 -7.96 -0.02
N TRP A 143 7.03 -8.63 0.35
CA TRP A 143 7.66 -9.63 -0.53
C TRP A 143 6.74 -10.84 -0.81
N TYR A 144 5.94 -11.30 0.15
CA TYR A 144 4.94 -12.33 -0.12
C TYR A 144 3.83 -11.81 -1.05
N GLN A 145 3.40 -10.54 -0.92
CA GLN A 145 2.48 -9.95 -1.89
C GLN A 145 3.07 -9.95 -3.31
N VAL A 146 4.38 -9.73 -3.47
CA VAL A 146 5.05 -9.85 -4.78
C VAL A 146 4.85 -11.24 -5.37
N LEU A 147 4.92 -12.32 -4.57
CA LEU A 147 4.65 -13.67 -5.05
C LEU A 147 3.21 -13.85 -5.51
N ALA A 148 2.24 -13.37 -4.72
CA ALA A 148 0.82 -13.46 -5.09
C ALA A 148 0.51 -12.73 -6.40
N ARG A 149 1.21 -11.63 -6.69
CA ARG A 149 0.97 -10.79 -7.86
C ARG A 149 1.83 -11.17 -9.07
N THR A 150 3.10 -11.48 -8.87
CA THR A 150 4.10 -11.69 -9.94
C THR A 150 5.17 -12.71 -9.51
N PRO A 151 4.98 -14.01 -9.79
CA PRO A 151 5.95 -15.05 -9.42
C PRO A 151 7.38 -14.83 -9.94
N ILE A 152 7.52 -14.21 -11.12
CA ILE A 152 8.84 -13.89 -11.70
C ILE A 152 9.55 -12.83 -10.86
N GLY A 153 8.84 -11.78 -10.43
CA GLY A 153 9.41 -10.71 -9.61
C GLY A 153 9.84 -11.23 -8.23
N PHE A 154 9.07 -12.18 -7.67
CA PHE A 154 9.36 -12.76 -6.37
C PHE A 154 10.74 -13.42 -6.30
N ALA A 155 11.17 -14.11 -7.36
CA ALA A 155 12.46 -14.77 -7.43
C ALA A 155 13.66 -13.81 -7.23
N PHE A 156 13.45 -12.50 -7.41
CA PHE A 156 14.48 -11.48 -7.23
C PHE A 156 14.45 -10.79 -5.86
N THR A 157 13.45 -11.08 -5.01
CA THR A 157 13.36 -10.53 -3.66
C THR A 157 14.47 -11.07 -2.74
N PRO A 158 14.93 -10.31 -1.74
CA PRO A 158 15.84 -10.80 -0.71
C PRO A 158 15.34 -12.06 -0.01
N LEU A 159 14.03 -12.14 0.26
CA LEU A 159 13.37 -13.32 0.83
C LEU A 159 13.63 -14.58 0.01
N ALA A 160 13.27 -14.56 -1.28
CA ALA A 160 13.41 -15.72 -2.15
C ALA A 160 14.88 -16.12 -2.31
N LYS A 161 15.78 -15.14 -2.50
CA LYS A 161 17.22 -15.37 -2.63
C LYS A 161 17.80 -16.05 -1.40
N ALA A 162 17.55 -15.49 -0.20
CA ALA A 162 18.06 -16.03 1.05
C ALA A 162 17.54 -17.46 1.33
N ALA A 163 16.25 -17.70 1.09
CA ALA A 163 15.65 -19.02 1.30
C ALA A 163 16.16 -20.09 0.32
N LEU A 164 16.49 -19.70 -0.92
CA LEU A 164 17.02 -20.61 -1.94
C LEU A 164 18.53 -20.87 -1.77
N GLU A 165 19.27 -19.89 -1.25
CA GLU A 165 20.71 -20.00 -1.00
C GLU A 165 21.01 -20.95 0.18
N ASP A 166 20.35 -20.76 1.32
CA ASP A 166 20.47 -21.63 2.50
C ASP A 166 19.09 -21.97 3.11
N PRO A 167 18.39 -22.98 2.56
CA PRO A 167 17.09 -23.40 3.05
C PRO A 167 17.08 -23.84 4.52
N ALA A 168 18.19 -24.39 5.02
CA ALA A 168 18.25 -24.95 6.36
C ALA A 168 18.33 -23.86 7.43
N ALA A 169 19.01 -22.75 7.14
CA ALA A 169 19.11 -21.59 8.02
C ALA A 169 17.91 -20.62 7.90
N PHE A 170 17.05 -20.79 6.91
CA PHE A 170 15.91 -19.89 6.68
C PHE A 170 14.82 -20.08 7.75
N THR A 171 14.75 -19.10 8.65
CA THR A 171 13.82 -19.02 9.80
C THR A 171 13.09 -17.68 9.81
N PHE A 172 12.06 -17.53 10.64
CA PHE A 172 11.41 -16.23 10.86
C PHE A 172 12.39 -15.15 11.32
N LYS A 173 13.29 -15.48 12.27
CA LYS A 173 14.35 -14.55 12.68
C LYS A 173 15.19 -14.10 11.49
N ARG A 174 15.63 -15.06 10.66
CA ARG A 174 16.42 -14.74 9.47
C ARG A 174 15.64 -13.85 8.49
N LEU A 175 14.35 -14.11 8.31
CA LEU A 175 13.46 -13.29 7.46
C LEU A 175 13.43 -11.83 7.91
N LEU A 176 13.33 -11.55 9.21
CA LEU A 176 13.30 -10.17 9.74
C LEU A 176 14.66 -9.45 9.70
N GLU A 177 15.75 -10.18 9.56
CA GLU A 177 17.09 -9.61 9.34
C GLU A 177 17.33 -9.20 7.88
N LEU A 178 16.49 -9.64 6.93
CA LEU A 178 16.70 -9.37 5.50
C LEU A 178 16.41 -7.92 5.07
N PRO A 179 15.37 -7.23 5.58
CA PRO A 179 15.13 -5.84 5.22
C PRO A 179 16.36 -5.00 5.53
N ASP A 180 16.94 -4.38 4.50
CA ASP A 180 18.03 -3.45 4.68
C ASP A 180 17.54 -2.23 5.48
N ARG A 181 18.43 -1.70 6.32
CA ARG A 181 18.12 -0.60 7.25
C ARG A 181 17.55 0.62 6.53
N ASP A 182 17.95 0.87 5.29
CA ASP A 182 17.52 2.04 4.53
C ASP A 182 16.05 1.90 4.09
N LEU A 183 15.55 0.67 3.86
CA LEU A 183 14.13 0.44 3.58
C LEU A 183 13.29 0.64 4.84
N VAL A 184 13.79 0.16 5.98
CA VAL A 184 13.12 0.33 7.28
C VAL A 184 13.05 1.82 7.63
N ALA A 185 14.17 2.54 7.50
CA ALA A 185 14.23 3.98 7.73
C ALA A 185 13.32 4.78 6.79
N ASP A 186 13.16 4.36 5.53
CA ASP A 186 12.25 5.01 4.60
C ASP A 186 10.78 4.82 5.01
N VAL A 187 10.39 3.61 5.42
CA VAL A 187 9.03 3.34 5.92
C VAL A 187 8.74 4.15 7.17
N THR A 188 9.65 4.16 8.16
CA THR A 188 9.42 4.88 9.42
C THR A 188 9.45 6.40 9.23
N ALA A 189 10.31 6.93 8.34
CA ALA A 189 10.31 8.35 8.00
C ALA A 189 9.01 8.77 7.29
N GLN A 190 8.52 7.97 6.33
CA GLN A 190 7.23 8.24 5.69
C GLN A 190 6.07 8.19 6.67
N LEU A 191 6.09 7.25 7.63
CA LEU A 191 5.08 7.17 8.69
C LEU A 191 5.14 8.41 9.59
N HIS A 192 6.33 8.85 9.99
CA HIS A 192 6.51 10.03 10.82
C HIS A 192 5.92 11.29 10.16
N GLU A 193 6.22 11.52 8.88
CA GLU A 193 5.64 12.64 8.12
C GLU A 193 4.11 12.52 8.01
N ALA A 194 3.58 11.32 7.81
CA ALA A 194 2.14 11.07 7.79
C ALA A 194 1.48 11.34 9.16
N ALA A 195 2.16 10.97 10.25
CA ALA A 195 1.69 11.13 11.62
C ALA A 195 1.64 12.60 12.07
N HIS A 196 2.42 13.47 11.44
CA HIS A 196 2.50 14.91 11.76
C HIS A 196 1.93 15.79 10.63
N GLY A 197 1.11 15.19 9.76
CA GLY A 197 0.53 15.84 8.59
C GLY A 197 -1.00 15.82 8.57
N PRO A 198 -1.63 16.09 7.42
CA PRO A 198 -3.09 16.13 7.27
C PRO A 198 -3.80 14.81 7.61
N LEU A 199 -3.08 13.69 7.60
CA LEU A 199 -3.59 12.38 7.99
C LEU A 199 -3.82 12.28 9.50
N GLU A 200 -3.08 13.01 10.35
CA GLU A 200 -3.36 13.04 11.78
C GLU A 200 -4.77 13.60 12.05
N ALA A 201 -5.04 14.79 11.51
CA ALA A 201 -6.33 15.46 11.67
C ALA A 201 -7.50 14.72 11.00
N LEU A 202 -7.25 13.96 9.93
CA LEU A 202 -8.25 13.08 9.32
C LEU A 202 -8.57 11.88 10.22
N ARG A 203 -7.55 11.23 10.78
CA ARG A 203 -7.73 10.11 11.70
C ARG A 203 -8.47 10.53 12.96
N ALA A 204 -8.08 11.67 13.56
CA ALA A 204 -8.66 12.16 14.81
C ALA A 204 -10.17 12.43 14.74
N ARG A 205 -10.69 12.83 13.58
CA ARG A 205 -12.12 13.14 13.40
C ARG A 205 -12.98 11.97 12.92
N THR A 206 -12.38 10.81 12.67
CA THR A 206 -13.08 9.63 12.13
C THR A 206 -12.98 8.45 13.05
N ARG A 207 -13.97 7.56 13.03
CA ARG A 207 -13.93 6.31 13.78
C ARG A 207 -13.50 5.17 12.86
N PRO A 208 -12.83 4.12 13.37
CA PRO A 208 -12.41 2.98 12.55
C PRO A 208 -13.54 2.35 11.72
N VAL A 209 -14.77 2.33 12.26
CA VAL A 209 -15.97 1.80 11.58
C VAL A 209 -16.41 2.63 10.36
N ASP A 210 -16.01 3.90 10.31
CA ASP A 210 -16.31 4.82 9.20
C ASP A 210 -15.18 4.80 8.14
N CYS A 211 -14.16 3.96 8.33
CA CYS A 211 -13.01 3.80 7.44
C CYS A 211 -13.05 2.43 6.75
N VAL A 212 -12.79 2.38 5.45
CA VAL A 212 -12.72 1.14 4.68
C VAL A 212 -11.40 1.06 3.95
N GLY A 213 -10.55 0.09 4.32
CA GLY A 213 -9.32 -0.22 3.61
C GLY A 213 -9.62 -1.11 2.40
N GLY A 214 -9.00 -0.82 1.26
CA GLY A 214 -9.16 -1.61 0.02
C GLY A 214 -10.62 -1.77 -0.43
N PRO A 215 -11.37 -0.67 -0.65
CA PRO A 215 -12.79 -0.75 -1.02
C PRO A 215 -13.00 -1.58 -2.30
N THR A 216 -14.10 -2.32 -2.34
CA THR A 216 -14.53 -3.11 -3.50
C THR A 216 -15.86 -2.57 -4.01
N PHE A 217 -15.92 -2.26 -5.30
CA PHE A 217 -17.08 -1.62 -5.90
C PHE A 217 -18.01 -2.67 -6.52
N ALA A 218 -19.31 -2.59 -6.20
CA ALA A 218 -20.31 -3.56 -6.64
C ALA A 218 -20.59 -3.43 -8.15
N GLY A 219 -20.95 -4.55 -8.80
CA GLY A 219 -21.46 -4.57 -10.17
C GLY A 219 -20.41 -4.37 -11.27
N ALA A 220 -19.19 -3.93 -10.93
CA ALA A 220 -18.09 -3.92 -11.87
C ALA A 220 -17.36 -5.27 -11.81
N GLN A 221 -17.14 -5.94 -12.95
CA GLN A 221 -16.06 -6.94 -13.06
C GLN A 221 -14.67 -6.27 -13.00
N ILE A 222 -14.58 -5.09 -12.36
CA ILE A 222 -13.42 -4.23 -12.25
C ILE A 222 -13.07 -4.10 -10.78
N THR A 223 -11.90 -4.62 -10.40
CA THR A 223 -11.33 -4.40 -9.08
C THR A 223 -10.67 -3.02 -9.08
N ALA A 224 -10.98 -2.23 -8.06
CA ALA A 224 -10.33 -0.97 -7.78
C ALA A 224 -9.29 -1.18 -6.69
N ASP A 225 -8.10 -0.62 -6.88
CA ASP A 225 -7.00 -0.72 -5.94
C ASP A 225 -6.87 0.60 -5.17
N ALA A 226 -7.99 1.19 -4.75
CA ALA A 226 -7.96 2.33 -3.85
C ALA A 226 -7.50 1.84 -2.48
N ASP A 227 -6.78 2.69 -1.74
CA ASP A 227 -6.14 2.23 -0.52
C ASP A 227 -7.07 2.36 0.68
N LEU A 228 -7.76 3.50 0.78
CA LEU A 228 -8.57 3.82 1.93
C LEU A 228 -9.72 4.75 1.54
N VAL A 229 -10.91 4.50 2.09
CA VAL A 229 -12.02 5.46 2.12
C VAL A 229 -12.26 5.88 3.55
N VAL A 230 -12.33 7.18 3.81
CA VAL A 230 -12.58 7.77 5.13
C VAL A 230 -13.56 8.91 4.97
N ASP A 231 -14.76 8.81 5.55
CA ASP A 231 -15.72 9.92 5.58
C ASP A 231 -16.00 10.54 4.19
N GLY A 232 -16.31 9.70 3.20
CA GLY A 232 -16.56 10.12 1.81
C GLY A 232 -15.31 10.56 1.02
N LEU A 233 -14.13 10.57 1.64
CA LEU A 233 -12.85 10.82 0.97
C LEU A 233 -12.19 9.50 0.57
N LEU A 234 -11.90 9.35 -0.72
CA LEU A 234 -11.07 8.25 -1.22
C LEU A 234 -9.61 8.67 -1.34
N LEU A 235 -8.74 7.88 -0.72
CA LEU A 235 -7.30 8.02 -0.67
C LEU A 235 -6.61 6.88 -1.42
N ASP A 236 -5.59 7.26 -2.19
CA ASP A 236 -4.65 6.36 -2.88
C ASP A 236 -3.23 6.82 -2.51
N PHE A 237 -2.60 6.11 -1.58
CA PHE A 237 -1.28 6.39 -1.06
C PHE A 237 -0.23 5.99 -2.11
N LYS A 238 0.64 6.94 -2.47
CA LYS A 238 1.73 6.71 -3.42
C LYS A 238 3.05 7.10 -2.80
N SER A 239 3.93 6.12 -2.59
CA SER A 239 5.35 6.35 -2.35
C SER A 239 6.06 6.44 -3.70
N ALA A 240 6.55 7.63 -4.05
CA ALA A 240 7.09 7.92 -5.38
C ALA A 240 8.38 8.74 -5.29
N ARG A 241 9.33 8.46 -6.18
CA ARG A 241 10.62 9.18 -6.24
C ARG A 241 10.50 10.61 -6.81
N ARG A 242 9.42 10.91 -7.52
CA ARG A 242 9.18 12.23 -8.14
C ARG A 242 7.72 12.66 -7.93
N PRO A 243 7.26 12.87 -6.70
CA PRO A 243 5.84 13.04 -6.37
C PRO A 243 5.19 14.22 -7.12
N LEU A 244 5.95 15.28 -7.44
CA LEU A 244 5.46 16.49 -8.12
C LEU A 244 5.43 16.39 -9.65
N ALA A 245 6.24 15.50 -10.25
CA ALA A 245 6.22 15.29 -11.70
C ALA A 245 5.14 14.30 -12.14
N GLU A 246 4.49 13.62 -11.17
CA GLU A 246 3.87 12.31 -11.37
C GLU A 246 2.36 12.24 -11.14
N MET A 247 1.62 13.36 -11.14
CA MET A 247 0.22 13.23 -11.53
C MET A 247 0.14 12.91 -13.03
N SER A 248 0.35 11.63 -13.31
CA SER A 248 0.29 11.06 -14.64
C SER A 248 -1.16 11.07 -15.11
N GLN A 249 -1.37 11.09 -16.43
CA GLN A 249 -2.72 10.91 -16.99
C GLN A 249 -3.36 9.61 -16.48
N ARG A 250 -2.55 8.57 -16.25
CA ARG A 250 -3.03 7.30 -15.69
C ARG A 250 -3.55 7.47 -14.27
N THR A 251 -2.81 8.15 -13.41
CA THR A 251 -3.21 8.42 -12.01
C THR A 251 -4.49 9.26 -11.98
N ALA A 252 -4.57 10.31 -12.80
CA ALA A 252 -5.76 11.13 -12.95
C ALA A 252 -6.98 10.28 -13.34
N TRP A 253 -6.85 9.43 -14.37
CA TRP A 253 -7.93 8.53 -14.77
C TRP A 253 -8.27 7.45 -13.76
N GLN A 254 -7.30 6.99 -12.98
CA GLN A 254 -7.52 6.03 -11.91
C GLN A 254 -8.39 6.65 -10.82
N LEU A 255 -8.03 7.86 -10.35
CA LEU A 255 -8.81 8.60 -9.35
C LEU A 255 -10.23 8.92 -9.84
N THR A 256 -10.38 9.36 -11.09
CA THR A 256 -11.71 9.57 -11.70
C THR A 256 -12.48 8.25 -11.85
N GLY A 257 -11.79 7.18 -12.21
CA GLY A 257 -12.38 5.84 -12.30
C GLY A 257 -12.95 5.38 -10.96
N TYR A 258 -12.27 5.66 -9.85
CA TYR A 258 -12.78 5.32 -8.51
C TYR A 258 -14.10 6.01 -8.18
N LEU A 259 -14.24 7.30 -8.52
CA LEU A 259 -15.52 8.03 -8.35
C LEU A 259 -16.66 7.36 -9.13
N LEU A 260 -16.39 6.97 -10.38
CA LEU A 260 -17.40 6.34 -11.23
C LEU A 260 -17.78 4.93 -10.78
N LEU A 261 -16.88 4.23 -10.09
CA LEU A 261 -17.13 2.88 -9.61
C LEU A 261 -18.04 2.86 -8.37
N ASP A 262 -18.14 3.94 -7.60
CA ASP A 262 -19.11 4.07 -6.51
C ASP A 262 -20.54 4.37 -7.00
N ALA A 263 -20.96 3.78 -8.12
CA ALA A 263 -22.27 4.04 -8.74
C ALA A 263 -23.45 3.63 -7.86
N ALA A 264 -23.24 2.74 -6.89
CA ALA A 264 -24.24 2.35 -5.89
C ALA A 264 -24.29 3.30 -4.68
N ASP A 265 -23.47 4.36 -4.67
CA ASP A 265 -23.31 5.32 -3.57
C ASP A 265 -23.05 4.63 -2.22
N ARG A 266 -22.27 3.53 -2.26
CA ARG A 266 -22.00 2.69 -1.09
C ARG A 266 -21.04 3.40 -0.15
N TYR A 267 -20.04 4.04 -0.73
CA TYR A 267 -18.96 4.70 -0.01
C TYR A 267 -19.18 6.22 0.12
N ARG A 268 -20.18 6.75 -0.60
CA ARG A 268 -20.52 8.18 -0.66
C ARG A 268 -19.30 9.03 -0.99
N VAL A 269 -18.51 8.55 -1.96
CA VAL A 269 -17.28 9.25 -2.34
C VAL A 269 -17.65 10.55 -3.04
N ASP A 270 -17.46 11.67 -2.35
CA ASP A 270 -17.67 13.01 -2.91
C ASP A 270 -16.34 13.73 -3.22
N THR A 271 -15.25 13.23 -2.65
CA THR A 271 -13.92 13.84 -2.75
C THR A 271 -12.85 12.77 -3.02
N VAL A 272 -11.90 13.08 -3.91
CA VAL A 272 -10.72 12.23 -4.19
C VAL A 272 -9.47 13.07 -4.25
N GLY A 273 -8.39 12.60 -3.63
CA GLY A 273 -7.06 13.17 -3.83
C GLY A 273 -6.08 12.75 -2.75
N PRO A 274 -4.76 12.87 -2.98
CA PRO A 274 -3.80 12.90 -1.88
C PRO A 274 -3.95 14.26 -1.21
N ARG A 275 -4.32 14.28 0.08
CA ARG A 275 -4.92 15.47 0.67
C ARG A 275 -3.88 16.45 1.23
N ASP A 276 -3.82 17.63 0.61
CA ASP A 276 -3.92 18.90 1.34
C ASP A 276 -5.29 19.51 0.99
N ALA A 277 -6.24 19.52 1.92
CA ALA A 277 -7.45 20.33 1.75
C ALA A 277 -7.31 21.54 2.68
N PRO A 278 -7.47 22.77 2.16
CA PRO A 278 -7.46 23.97 2.99
C PRO A 278 -8.70 24.00 3.88
N MET A 279 -8.52 24.45 5.13
CA MET A 279 -9.51 25.32 5.77
C MET A 279 -9.13 26.76 5.46
#